data_AF-A0A1F9VKP0-F1
#
_entry.id   AF-A0A1F9VKP0-F1
#
_cell.length_a   1.000
_cell.length_b   1.000
_cell.length_c   1.000
_cell.angle_alpha   90.00
_cell.angle_beta   90.00
_cell.angle_gamma   90.00
#
_symmetry.space_group_name_H-M   'P 1'
#
loop_
_entity.id
_entity.type
_entity.pdbx_description
1 polymer ?
#
loop_
_entity_poly.entity_id
_entity_poly.type
_entity_poly.pdbx_seq_one_letter_code
_entity_poly.pdbx_strand_id
1 'polypeptide(L)'
;MKNRIVSILLTLLLGPGVGHLYLKKYRRGIIFILASLFFAGLFALRVVKAFAGADLSSQNPSELLKDFYSGHPKLTFFYDAVFAAVWAYAVLDCYLLSKSDDKTFKTSQESDEKK
;
A
#
# COMPACT_ATOMS: atom_id res chain seq x y z
N MET A 1 -3.70 21.19 -7.66
CA MET A 1 -3.39 20.30 -8.82
C MET A 1 -2.02 19.61 -8.76
N LYS A 2 -0.87 20.31 -8.68
CA LYS A 2 0.45 19.63 -8.60
C LYS A 2 0.56 18.67 -7.40
N ASN A 3 0.13 19.10 -6.22
CA ASN A 3 0.18 18.29 -4.99
C ASN A 3 -0.69 17.02 -5.06
N ARG A 4 -1.75 17.03 -5.89
CA ARG A 4 -2.63 15.89 -6.16
C ARG A 4 -1.89 14.79 -6.91
N ILE A 5 -1.27 15.17 -8.02
CA ILE A 5 -0.57 14.24 -8.90
C ILE A 5 0.63 13.65 -8.15
N VAL A 6 1.33 14.49 -7.38
CA VAL A 6 2.44 14.07 -6.51
C VAL A 6 1.96 13.05 -5.46
N SER A 7 0.89 13.31 -4.70
CA SER A 7 0.42 12.37 -3.67
C SER A 7 -0.01 11.02 -4.25
N ILE A 8 -0.66 11.03 -5.43
CA ILE A 8 -1.06 9.80 -6.13
C ILE A 8 0.17 9.05 -6.63
N LEU A 9 1.13 9.74 -7.26
CA LEU A 9 2.40 9.15 -7.69
C LEU A 9 3.18 8.56 -6.52
N LEU A 10 3.23 9.24 -5.37
CA LEU A 10 3.90 8.70 -4.18
C LEU A 10 3.22 7.41 -3.70
N THR A 11 1.88 7.34 -3.70
CA THR A 11 1.17 6.10 -3.31
C THR A 11 1.37 4.99 -4.33
N LEU A 12 1.45 5.33 -5.61
CA LEU A 12 1.66 4.37 -6.70
C LEU A 12 3.11 3.86 -6.77
N LEU A 13 4.09 4.68 -6.39
CA LEU A 13 5.50 4.31 -6.51
C LEU A 13 6.09 3.75 -5.22
N LEU A 14 5.79 4.37 -4.08
CA LEU A 14 6.33 3.94 -2.77
C LEU A 14 5.40 3.02 -2.00
N GLY A 15 4.16 2.86 -2.46
CA GLY A 15 3.20 1.92 -1.89
C GLY A 15 2.09 2.56 -1.03
N PRO A 16 1.21 1.72 -0.48
CA PRO A 16 0.00 2.16 0.21
C PRO A 16 0.31 3.04 1.42
N GLY A 17 -0.34 4.21 1.50
CA GLY A 17 -0.26 5.11 2.65
C GLY A 17 0.79 6.22 2.56
N VAL A 18 1.75 6.16 1.63
CA VAL A 18 2.79 7.19 1.49
C VAL A 18 2.23 8.52 0.99
N GLY A 19 1.29 8.50 0.04
CA GLY A 19 0.61 9.74 -0.38
C GLY A 19 -0.26 10.36 0.70
N HIS A 20 -0.80 9.57 1.63
CA HIS A 20 -1.54 10.09 2.79
C HIS A 20 -0.63 10.81 3.78
N LEU A 21 0.61 10.33 3.96
CA LEU A 21 1.62 11.04 4.75
C LEU A 21 1.95 12.39 4.12
N TYR A 22 2.10 12.45 2.79
CA TYR A 22 2.33 13.69 2.06
C TYR A 22 1.17 14.69 2.24
N LEU A 23 -0.08 14.21 2.23
CA LEU A 23 -1.27 15.02 2.51
C LEU A 23 -1.46 15.35 4.02
N LYS A 24 -0.48 15.04 4.88
CA LYS A 24 -0.53 15.20 6.34
C LYS A 24 -1.69 14.46 7.01
N LYS A 25 -2.27 13.45 6.35
CA LYS A 25 -3.34 12.59 6.89
C LYS A 25 -2.74 11.34 7.54
N TYR A 26 -1.90 11.56 8.56
CA TYR A 26 -1.10 10.51 9.21
C TYR A 26 -1.90 9.30 9.67
N ARG A 27 -3.07 9.51 10.29
CA ARG A 27 -3.93 8.40 10.76
C ARG A 27 -4.30 7.43 9.63
N ARG A 28 -4.69 7.95 8.47
CA ARG A 28 -5.05 7.12 7.31
C ARG A 28 -3.83 6.46 6.68
N GLY A 29 -2.72 7.20 6.56
CA GLY A 29 -1.47 6.65 6.05
C GLY A 29 -0.95 5.48 6.89
N ILE A 30 -0.93 5.65 8.22
CA ILE A 30 -0.52 4.60 9.16
C ILE A 30 -1.43 3.37 9.06
N ILE A 31 -2.74 3.54 8.94
CA ILE A 31 -3.67 2.40 8.75
C ILE A 31 -3.31 1.59 7.50
N PHE A 32 -3.04 2.25 6.36
CA PHE A 32 -2.67 1.56 5.13
C PHE A 32 -1.30 0.87 5.20
N ILE A 33 -0.33 1.53 5.84
CA ILE A 33 1.00 0.96 6.06
C ILE A 33 0.88 -0.29 6.94
N LEU A 34 0.20 -0.19 8.10
CA LEU A 34 0.00 -1.31 9.01
C LEU A 34 -0.81 -2.45 8.38
N ALA A 35 -1.84 -2.15 7.60
CA ALA A 35 -2.59 -3.17 6.87
C ALA A 35 -1.69 -3.93 5.88
N SER A 36 -0.87 -3.20 5.12
CA SER A 36 0.05 -3.80 4.14
C SER A 36 1.12 -4.65 4.84
N LEU A 37 1.70 -4.16 5.94
CA LEU A 37 2.64 -4.90 6.78
C LEU A 37 2.01 -6.14 7.41
N PHE A 38 0.77 -6.04 7.88
CA PHE A 38 0.05 -7.17 8.47
C PHE A 38 -0.14 -8.30 7.45
N PHE A 39 -0.63 -7.99 6.25
CA PHE A 39 -0.78 -8.99 5.19
C PHE A 39 0.56 -9.56 4.71
N ALA A 40 1.57 -8.71 4.54
CA ALA A 40 2.93 -9.16 4.19
C ALA A 40 3.53 -10.06 5.27
N GLY A 41 3.32 -9.73 6.55
CA GLY A 41 3.76 -10.55 7.69
C GLY A 41 3.05 -11.90 7.74
N LEU A 42 1.73 -11.93 7.52
CA LEU A 42 0.98 -13.19 7.42
C LEU A 42 1.48 -14.05 6.26
N PHE A 43 1.78 -13.45 5.11
CA PHE A 43 2.36 -14.16 3.97
C PHE A 43 3.75 -14.71 4.31
N ALA A 44 4.63 -13.89 4.89
CA ALA A 44 5.96 -14.31 5.31
C ALA A 44 5.91 -15.49 6.31
N LEU A 45 4.99 -15.45 7.28
CA LEU A 45 4.78 -16.58 8.20
C LEU A 45 4.33 -17.86 7.49
N ARG A 46 3.52 -17.75 6.43
CA ARG A 46 3.12 -18.91 5.61
C ARG A 46 4.29 -19.48 4.83
N VAL A 47 5.11 -18.62 4.24
CA VAL A 47 6.35 -19.01 3.55
C VAL A 47 7.28 -19.72 4.52
N VAL A 48 7.60 -19.11 5.67
CA VAL A 48 8.47 -19.72 6.69
C VAL A 48 7.93 -21.06 7.17
N LYS A 49 6.62 -21.17 7.42
CA LYS A 49 6.01 -22.45 7.83
C LYS A 49 6.11 -23.53 6.77
N ALA A 50 5.99 -23.18 5.48
CA ALA A 50 6.15 -24.15 4.40
C ALA A 50 7.58 -24.72 4.33
N PHE A 51 8.56 -23.98 4.85
CA PHE A 51 9.96 -24.39 4.89
C PHE A 51 10.47 -24.78 6.29
N ALA A 52 9.59 -24.86 7.30
CA ALA A 52 9.99 -25.05 8.70
C ALA A 52 10.63 -26.42 9.03
N GLY A 53 10.84 -27.28 8.04
CA GLY A 53 11.61 -28.52 8.16
C GLY A 53 12.54 -28.78 6.97
N ALA A 54 12.72 -27.80 6.08
CA ALA A 54 13.64 -27.90 4.94
C ALA A 54 15.06 -27.51 5.38
N ASP A 55 16.07 -28.18 4.81
CA ASP A 55 17.47 -27.79 5.04
C ASP A 55 17.81 -26.54 4.22
N LEU A 56 17.58 -25.38 4.84
CA LEU A 56 17.76 -24.05 4.24
C LEU A 56 19.23 -23.68 4.02
N SER A 57 20.18 -24.46 4.56
CA SER A 57 21.61 -24.14 4.52
C SER A 57 22.24 -24.37 3.14
N SER A 58 21.59 -25.18 2.29
CA SER A 58 22.12 -25.59 0.98
C SER A 58 21.39 -24.96 -0.22
N GLN A 59 20.26 -24.28 0.00
CA GLN A 59 19.42 -23.75 -1.07
C GLN A 59 19.50 -22.23 -1.19
N ASN A 60 19.49 -21.75 -2.43
CA ASN A 60 19.39 -20.34 -2.72
C ASN A 60 17.99 -19.81 -2.33
N PRO A 61 17.89 -18.65 -1.63
CA PRO A 61 16.59 -18.08 -1.23
C PRO A 61 15.62 -17.85 -2.39
N SER A 62 16.15 -17.56 -3.59
CA SER A 62 15.36 -17.37 -4.81
C SER A 62 14.72 -18.66 -5.31
N GLU A 63 15.39 -19.80 -5.18
CA GLU A 63 14.87 -21.11 -5.60
C GLU A 63 13.78 -21.57 -4.64
N LEU A 64 13.98 -21.41 -3.33
CA LEU A 64 12.96 -21.65 -2.31
C LEU A 64 11.69 -20.85 -2.58
N LEU A 65 11.82 -19.55 -2.90
CA LEU A 65 10.68 -18.74 -3.27
C LEU A 65 9.99 -19.30 -4.52
N LYS A 66 10.74 -19.59 -5.59
CA LYS A 66 10.18 -20.13 -6.84
C LYS A 66 9.41 -21.44 -6.62
N ASP A 67 9.93 -22.31 -5.76
CA ASP A 67 9.28 -23.56 -5.37
C ASP A 67 8.01 -23.31 -4.56
N PHE A 68 8.00 -22.34 -3.66
CA PHE A 68 6.79 -21.93 -2.94
C PHE A 68 5.71 -21.38 -3.88
N TYR A 69 6.09 -20.48 -4.81
CA TYR A 69 5.18 -19.90 -5.79
C TYR A 69 4.56 -20.96 -6.69
N SER A 70 5.35 -21.96 -7.11
CA SER A 70 4.86 -23.06 -7.96
C SER A 70 4.03 -24.10 -7.18
N GLY A 71 4.36 -24.36 -5.92
CA GLY A 71 3.64 -25.30 -5.05
C GLY A 71 2.32 -24.76 -4.49
N HIS A 72 2.19 -23.43 -4.35
CA HIS A 72 1.01 -22.79 -3.75
C HIS A 72 0.41 -21.63 -4.59
N PRO A 73 0.12 -21.83 -5.90
CA PRO A 73 -0.29 -20.75 -6.80
C PRO A 73 -1.58 -20.05 -6.36
N LYS A 74 -2.54 -20.81 -5.80
CA LYS A 74 -3.80 -20.24 -5.29
C LYS A 74 -3.59 -19.36 -4.06
N LEU A 75 -2.68 -19.75 -3.17
CA LEU A 75 -2.37 -18.99 -1.96
C LEU A 75 -1.69 -17.68 -2.34
N THR A 76 -0.67 -17.76 -3.20
CA THR A 76 0.03 -16.58 -3.71
C THR A 76 -0.94 -15.62 -4.40
N PHE A 77 -1.74 -16.12 -5.33
CA PHE A 77 -2.71 -15.29 -6.05
C PHE A 77 -3.70 -14.60 -5.09
N PHE A 78 -4.13 -15.29 -4.02
CA PHE A 78 -4.98 -14.69 -3.01
C PHE A 78 -4.29 -13.51 -2.29
N TYR A 79 -3.04 -13.68 -1.84
CA TYR A 79 -2.30 -12.59 -1.18
C TYR A 79 -2.02 -11.43 -2.15
N ASP A 80 -1.66 -11.71 -3.40
CA ASP A 80 -1.45 -10.69 -4.43
C ASP A 80 -2.75 -9.91 -4.70
N ALA A 81 -3.89 -10.61 -4.82
CA ALA A 81 -5.18 -9.97 -5.03
C ALA A 81 -5.60 -9.09 -3.84
N VAL A 82 -5.37 -9.55 -2.61
CA VAL A 82 -5.63 -8.76 -1.39
C VAL A 82 -4.72 -7.52 -1.36
N PHE A 83 -3.44 -7.69 -1.67
CA PHE A 83 -2.49 -6.58 -1.69
C PHE A 83 -2.84 -5.55 -2.77
N ALA A 84 -3.19 -6.01 -3.96
CA ALA A 84 -3.66 -5.17 -5.06
C ALA A 84 -4.95 -4.42 -4.70
N ALA A 85 -5.90 -5.07 -4.01
CA ALA A 85 -7.14 -4.43 -3.55
C ALA A 85 -6.86 -3.34 -2.50
N VAL A 86 -6.01 -3.62 -1.51
CA VAL A 86 -5.59 -2.62 -0.51
C VAL A 86 -4.88 -1.45 -1.19
N TRP A 87 -4.01 -1.74 -2.15
CA TRP A 87 -3.26 -0.71 -2.88
C TRP A 87 -4.17 0.17 -3.74
N ALA A 88 -5.07 -0.44 -4.53
CA ALA A 88 -6.04 0.28 -5.34
C ALA A 88 -6.96 1.15 -4.47
N TYR A 89 -7.43 0.62 -3.34
CA TYR A 89 -8.25 1.38 -2.40
C TYR A 89 -7.47 2.55 -1.77
N ALA A 90 -6.20 2.36 -1.41
CA ALA A 90 -5.35 3.44 -0.92
C ALA A 90 -5.17 4.56 -1.97
N VAL A 91 -4.98 4.21 -3.24
CA VAL A 91 -4.90 5.18 -4.35
C VAL A 91 -6.22 5.96 -4.49
N LEU A 92 -7.36 5.26 -4.44
CA LEU A 92 -8.69 5.88 -4.52
C LEU A 92 -8.95 6.81 -3.31
N ASP A 93 -8.64 6.38 -2.09
CA ASP A 93 -8.81 7.23 -0.90
C ASP A 93 -7.89 8.46 -0.96
N CYS A 94 -6.66 8.30 -1.44
CA CYS A 94 -5.73 9.42 -1.66
C CYS A 94 -6.30 10.42 -2.69
N TYR A 95 -6.86 9.93 -3.80
CA TYR A 95 -7.52 10.76 -4.81
C TYR A 95 -8.71 11.53 -4.24
N LEU A 96 -9.58 10.85 -3.47
CA LEU A 96 -10.76 11.47 -2.85
C LEU A 96 -10.38 12.53 -1.81
N LEU A 97 -9.39 12.25 -0.96
CA LEU A 97 -8.87 13.20 0.02
C LEU A 97 -8.33 14.47 -0.64
N SER A 98 -7.50 14.27 -1.65
CA SER A 98 -6.91 15.38 -2.37
C SER A 98 -7.95 16.19 -3.17
N LYS A 99 -9.10 15.58 -3.49
CA LYS A 99 -10.25 16.28 -4.07
C LYS A 99 -10.95 17.23 -3.11
N SER A 100 -11.08 16.83 -1.87
CA SER A 100 -11.72 17.64 -0.82
C SER A 100 -10.84 18.82 -0.40
N ASP A 101 -9.53 18.61 -0.24
CA ASP A 101 -8.62 19.68 0.20
C ASP A 101 -8.52 20.84 -0.82
N ASP A 102 -8.59 20.55 -2.13
CA ASP A 102 -8.61 21.59 -3.19
C ASP A 102 -9.89 22.46 -3.14
N LYS A 103 -11.03 21.92 -2.69
CA LYS A 103 -12.29 22.68 -2.59
C LYS A 103 -12.22 23.67 -1.43
N THR A 104 -11.76 23.22 -0.27
CA THR A 104 -11.65 24.05 0.94
C THR A 104 -10.74 25.25 0.71
N PHE A 105 -9.60 25.04 0.02
CA PHE A 105 -8.67 26.12 -0.28
C PHE A 105 -9.30 27.23 -1.16
N LYS A 106 -10.09 26.86 -2.18
CA LYS A 106 -10.75 27.83 -3.05
C LYS A 106 -11.79 28.68 -2.31
N THR A 107 -12.58 28.06 -1.44
CA THR A 107 -13.62 28.77 -0.66
C THR A 107 -13.01 29.79 0.31
N SER A 108 -11.86 29.48 0.92
CA SER A 108 -11.17 30.43 1.80
C SER A 108 -10.65 31.66 1.07
N GLN A 109 -10.16 31.52 -0.17
CA GLN A 109 -9.70 32.67 -0.95
C GLN A 109 -10.85 33.60 -1.38
N GLU A 110 -11.99 33.05 -1.80
CA GLU A 110 -13.18 33.86 -2.15
C GLU A 110 -13.77 34.62 -0.94
N SER A 111 -13.60 34.12 0.28
CA SER A 111 -14.06 34.83 1.48
C SER A 111 -13.15 35.99 1.90
N ASP A 112 -11.84 35.90 1.61
CA ASP A 112 -10.88 36.95 1.92
C ASP A 112 -10.92 38.09 0.88
N GLU A 113 -11.23 37.78 -0.38
CA GLU A 113 -11.36 38.79 -1.46
C GLU A 113 -12.64 39.65 -1.34
N LYS A 114 -13.63 39.22 -0.54
CA LYS A 114 -14.89 39.94 -0.30
C LYS A 114 -14.87 40.84 0.94
N LYS A 115 -13.75 40.93 1.66
CA LYS A 115 -13.55 41.82 2.81
C LYS A 115 -12.69 43.02 2.43
#